data_AF-A0A1Y3MU74-F1
#
_entry.id   AF-A0A1Y3MU74-F1
#
_cell.length_a   1.000
_cell.length_b   1.000
_cell.length_c   1.000
_cell.angle_alpha   90.00
_cell.angle_beta   90.00
_cell.angle_gamma   90.00
#
_symmetry.space_group_name_H-M   'P 1'
#
loop_
_entity.id
_entity.type
_entity.pdbx_description
1 polymer ?
#
loop_
_entity_poly.entity_id
_entity_poly.type
_entity_poly.pdbx_seq_one_letter_code
_entity_poly.pdbx_strand_id
1 'polypeptide(L)'
;FQSNDYYAIEKLKNRKYIFLKFWYNPKSARNNVKVTPLPGNKDGIIASCIGGHNIEIQKEMVISTKLFSGIPILYDDEEICSAIDCNLFKTIQFTPRPKEKYYNNYIKQVKKYFFKFLYGDSSAEETLNNITNIKKIHYISIKTNESIIGLNISFQVFTQRFLDINSPWIIYIIGSVINYAFLFGYRIFGDTVKRNNEEELIIKQLKKNIKDGNSSNITNLSSKTNSNNIISQSKNYLNKFLNYHYQLSIKSTDVINSKMEIQYQ
;
A
#
# COMPACT_ATOMS: atom_id res chain seq x y z
N PHE A 1 -15.12 -29.57 36.62
CA PHE A 1 -14.42 -28.61 35.72
C PHE A 1 -15.45 -27.62 35.17
N GLN A 2 -15.77 -26.58 35.93
CA GLN A 2 -16.75 -25.55 35.55
C GLN A 2 -16.23 -24.16 35.92
N SER A 3 -15.00 -23.84 35.55
CA SER A 3 -14.52 -22.46 35.68
C SER A 3 -14.89 -21.68 34.43
N ASN A 4 -15.56 -20.53 34.60
CA ASN A 4 -15.87 -19.59 33.52
C ASN A 4 -14.57 -19.15 32.79
N ASP A 5 -14.66 -18.86 31.50
CA ASP A 5 -13.58 -18.32 30.66
C ASP A 5 -12.85 -17.14 31.33
N TYR A 6 -13.58 -16.29 32.08
CA TYR A 6 -12.99 -15.18 32.82
C TYR A 6 -11.95 -15.63 33.85
N TYR A 7 -12.26 -16.70 34.60
CA TYR A 7 -11.33 -17.29 35.57
C TYR A 7 -10.09 -17.84 34.87
N ALA A 8 -10.25 -18.51 33.72
CA ALA A 8 -9.13 -19.03 32.96
C ALA A 8 -8.21 -17.91 32.43
N ILE A 9 -8.80 -16.83 31.90
CA ILE A 9 -8.06 -15.64 31.47
C ILE A 9 -7.31 -15.00 32.64
N GLU A 10 -7.95 -14.88 33.80
CA GLU A 10 -7.33 -14.32 35.01
C GLU A 10 -6.12 -15.17 35.46
N LYS A 11 -6.26 -16.50 35.51
CA LYS A 11 -5.14 -17.40 35.84
C LYS A 11 -4.02 -17.33 34.80
N LEU A 12 -4.37 -17.22 33.51
CA LEU A 12 -3.41 -17.06 32.42
C LEU A 12 -2.60 -15.76 32.56
N LYS A 13 -3.27 -14.64 32.88
CA LYS A 13 -2.62 -13.34 33.13
C LYS A 13 -1.70 -13.38 34.35
N ASN A 14 -2.16 -14.00 35.44
CA ASN A 14 -1.44 -14.05 36.71
C ASN A 14 -0.35 -15.14 36.77
N ARG A 15 -0.21 -15.98 35.74
CA ARG A 15 0.71 -17.14 35.69
C ARG A 15 0.56 -18.11 36.88
N LYS A 16 -0.65 -18.21 37.45
CA LYS A 16 -0.97 -19.07 38.59
C LYS A 16 -1.74 -20.32 38.13
N TYR A 17 -1.07 -21.21 37.39
CA TYR A 17 -1.65 -22.47 36.92
C TYR A 17 -0.56 -23.51 36.65
N ILE A 18 -0.91 -24.79 36.79
CA ILE A 18 -0.07 -25.93 36.36
C ILE A 18 -0.58 -26.42 35.00
N PHE A 19 -1.89 -26.68 34.92
CA PHE A 19 -2.60 -26.98 33.68
C PHE A 19 -3.81 -26.05 33.56
N LEU A 20 -4.02 -25.50 32.36
CA LEU A 20 -5.17 -24.65 32.06
C LEU A 20 -5.77 -25.07 30.72
N LYS A 21 -7.07 -25.40 30.71
CA LYS A 21 -7.82 -25.67 29.48
C LYS A 21 -8.48 -24.38 29.03
N PHE A 22 -8.15 -23.90 27.83
CA PHE A 22 -8.72 -22.68 27.26
C PHE A 22 -8.75 -22.76 25.73
N TRP A 23 -9.60 -21.93 25.11
CA TRP A 23 -9.67 -21.81 23.66
C TRP A 23 -8.32 -21.34 23.09
N TYR A 24 -7.93 -21.88 21.94
CA TYR A 24 -6.70 -21.46 21.28
C TYR A 24 -6.83 -20.01 20.82
N ASN A 25 -6.01 -19.13 21.41
CA ASN A 25 -5.89 -17.74 21.02
C ASN A 25 -4.45 -17.45 20.58
N PRO A 26 -4.19 -17.21 19.29
CA PRO A 26 -2.85 -17.00 18.77
C PRO A 26 -2.17 -15.73 19.33
N LYS A 27 -2.94 -14.75 19.84
CA LYS A 27 -2.38 -13.58 20.53
C LYS A 27 -1.86 -13.93 21.92
N SER A 28 -2.55 -14.81 22.64
CA SER A 28 -2.15 -15.27 23.98
C SER A 28 -0.95 -16.21 23.94
N ALA A 29 -0.82 -17.01 22.87
CA ALA A 29 0.29 -17.93 22.66
C ALA A 29 1.66 -17.22 22.46
N ARG A 30 1.66 -15.91 22.15
CA ARG A 30 2.90 -15.12 22.01
C ARG A 30 3.62 -14.85 23.33
N ASN A 31 2.96 -15.05 24.48
CA ASN A 31 3.49 -14.66 25.79
C ASN A 31 4.39 -15.73 26.45
N ASN A 32 5.17 -16.50 25.68
CA ASN A 32 6.05 -17.58 26.16
C ASN A 32 5.34 -18.69 26.95
N VAL A 33 4.07 -18.97 26.65
CA VAL A 33 3.32 -20.09 27.25
C VAL A 33 3.44 -21.30 26.34
N LYS A 34 3.93 -22.44 26.87
CA LYS A 34 3.94 -23.71 26.14
C LYS A 34 2.49 -24.20 25.97
N VAL A 35 2.00 -24.15 24.74
CA VAL A 35 0.68 -24.70 24.38
C VAL A 35 0.89 -26.10 23.85
N THR A 36 0.28 -27.09 24.49
CA THR A 36 0.24 -28.48 23.99
C THR A 36 -1.20 -28.82 23.61
N PRO A 37 -1.40 -29.55 22.50
CA PRO A 37 -2.73 -30.08 22.21
C PRO A 37 -3.15 -31.05 23.32
N LEU A 38 -4.46 -31.15 23.60
CA LEU A 38 -4.95 -32.01 24.67
C LEU A 38 -4.64 -33.48 24.35
N PRO A 39 -4.02 -34.23 25.27
CA PRO A 39 -3.75 -35.65 25.06
C PRO A 39 -5.08 -36.40 24.90
N GLY A 40 -5.13 -37.34 23.96
CA GLY A 40 -6.29 -38.19 23.75
C GLY A 40 -6.36 -39.38 24.69
N ASN A 41 -7.49 -40.09 24.64
CA ASN A 41 -7.73 -41.29 25.44
C ASN A 41 -6.93 -42.52 24.96
N LYS A 42 -6.31 -42.45 23.77
CA LYS A 42 -5.47 -43.49 23.20
C LYS A 42 -4.12 -42.90 22.84
N ASP A 43 -3.03 -43.63 23.12
CA ASP A 43 -1.68 -43.21 22.77
C ASP A 43 -1.57 -42.94 21.26
N GLY A 44 -0.91 -41.84 20.92
CA GLY A 44 -0.81 -41.36 19.54
C GLY A 44 -2.04 -40.63 19.01
N ILE A 45 -3.15 -40.56 19.76
CA ILE A 45 -4.36 -39.81 19.38
C ILE A 45 -4.46 -38.53 20.20
N ILE A 46 -4.72 -37.41 19.55
CA ILE A 46 -4.92 -36.10 20.18
C ILE A 46 -6.44 -35.88 20.37
N ALA A 47 -6.92 -35.56 21.58
CA ALA A 47 -8.36 -35.31 21.86
C ALA A 47 -8.86 -33.92 21.45
N SER A 48 -8.13 -33.22 20.58
CA SER A 48 -8.49 -31.86 20.19
C SER A 48 -9.39 -31.82 18.95
N CYS A 49 -10.56 -32.46 19.02
CA CYS A 49 -11.66 -32.10 18.14
C CYS A 49 -12.45 -30.98 18.83
N ILE A 50 -12.10 -29.74 18.52
CA ILE A 50 -12.82 -28.54 18.95
C ILE A 50 -14.13 -28.51 18.17
N GLY A 51 -15.15 -29.19 18.71
CA GLY A 51 -16.42 -29.44 18.05
C GLY A 51 -16.76 -30.92 18.14
N GLY A 52 -17.15 -31.37 19.33
CA GLY A 52 -17.78 -32.68 19.48
C GLY A 52 -19.08 -32.66 18.70
N HIS A 53 -19.05 -33.22 17.50
CA HIS A 53 -20.28 -33.50 16.76
C HIS A 53 -20.92 -34.69 17.49
N ASN A 54 -22.08 -34.45 18.11
CA ASN A 54 -22.82 -35.55 18.70
C ASN A 54 -23.20 -36.51 17.57
N ILE A 55 -22.76 -37.76 17.68
CA ILE A 55 -23.01 -38.82 16.69
C ILE A 55 -24.51 -38.93 16.42
N GLU A 56 -25.34 -38.80 17.47
CA GLU A 56 -26.80 -38.89 17.37
C GLU A 56 -27.38 -37.73 16.54
N ILE A 57 -26.92 -36.50 16.79
CA ILE A 57 -27.36 -35.32 16.01
C ILE A 57 -26.93 -35.45 14.55
N GLN A 58 -25.73 -35.97 14.30
CA GLN A 58 -25.25 -36.19 12.93
C GLN A 58 -26.03 -37.30 12.22
N LYS A 59 -26.39 -38.36 12.94
CA LYS A 59 -27.25 -39.44 12.45
C LYS A 59 -28.62 -38.89 12.05
N GLU A 60 -29.26 -38.12 12.93
CA GLU A 60 -30.53 -37.45 12.66
C GLU A 60 -30.42 -36.50 11.46
N MET A 61 -29.35 -35.71 11.37
CA MET A 61 -29.12 -34.79 10.25
C MET A 61 -28.96 -35.56 8.93
N VAL A 62 -28.16 -36.63 8.90
CA VAL A 62 -27.98 -37.46 7.70
C VAL A 62 -29.30 -38.07 7.26
N ILE A 63 -30.10 -38.62 8.17
CA ILE A 63 -31.37 -39.28 7.85
C ILE A 63 -32.42 -38.25 7.39
N SER A 64 -32.60 -37.16 8.14
CA SER A 64 -33.68 -36.19 7.91
C SER A 64 -33.39 -35.25 6.73
N THR A 65 -32.17 -34.74 6.63
CA THR A 65 -31.80 -33.71 5.64
C THR A 65 -31.03 -34.28 4.45
N LYS A 66 -30.56 -35.54 4.54
CA LYS A 66 -29.66 -36.17 3.56
C LYS A 66 -28.35 -35.41 3.38
N LEU A 67 -27.96 -34.61 4.39
CA LEU A 67 -26.69 -33.92 4.42
C LEU A 67 -25.58 -34.88 4.84
N PHE A 68 -24.41 -34.74 4.22
CA PHE A 68 -23.25 -35.57 4.53
C PHE A 68 -22.64 -35.19 5.88
N SER A 69 -22.40 -36.20 6.73
CA SER A 69 -21.56 -36.08 7.92
C SER A 69 -20.10 -36.38 7.58
N GLY A 70 -19.19 -35.60 8.16
CA GLY A 70 -17.74 -35.85 8.09
C GLY A 70 -17.24 -36.99 8.99
N ILE A 71 -18.15 -37.77 9.59
CA ILE A 71 -17.83 -38.88 10.50
C ILE A 71 -18.03 -40.21 9.76
N PRO A 72 -16.97 -40.87 9.26
CA PRO A 72 -17.11 -42.06 8.42
C PRO A 72 -17.82 -43.23 9.11
N ILE A 73 -17.62 -43.41 10.42
CA ILE A 73 -18.19 -44.53 11.19
C ILE A 73 -19.73 -44.49 11.25
N LEU A 74 -20.36 -43.34 10.98
CA LEU A 74 -21.83 -43.29 10.87
C LEU A 74 -22.34 -44.14 9.71
N TYR A 75 -21.56 -44.29 8.64
CA TYR A 75 -21.99 -45.05 7.47
C TYR A 75 -21.82 -46.56 7.64
N ASP A 76 -21.42 -47.02 8.83
CA ASP A 76 -21.46 -48.43 9.22
C ASP A 76 -22.80 -48.79 9.91
N ASP A 77 -23.63 -47.79 10.25
CA ASP A 77 -24.93 -47.98 10.89
C ASP A 77 -26.01 -48.35 9.86
N GLU A 78 -26.66 -49.50 10.07
CA GLU A 78 -27.68 -50.05 9.18
C GLU A 78 -28.90 -49.11 9.03
N GLU A 79 -29.27 -48.38 10.09
CA GLU A 79 -30.37 -47.42 10.05
C GLU A 79 -30.06 -46.26 9.10
N ILE A 80 -28.83 -45.74 9.14
CA ILE A 80 -28.37 -44.69 8.23
C ILE A 80 -28.34 -45.22 6.79
N CYS A 81 -27.81 -46.41 6.59
CA CYS A 81 -27.70 -47.02 5.26
C CYS A 81 -29.04 -47.45 4.66
N SER A 82 -30.09 -47.54 5.47
CA SER A 82 -31.47 -47.71 4.98
C SER A 82 -32.02 -46.42 4.34
N ALA A 83 -31.55 -45.25 4.78
CA ALA A 83 -32.02 -43.95 4.30
C ALA A 83 -31.17 -43.36 3.16
N ILE A 84 -29.88 -43.73 3.07
CA ILE A 84 -28.91 -43.19 2.11
C ILE A 84 -27.93 -44.27 1.59
N ASP A 85 -27.29 -44.01 0.44
CA ASP A 85 -26.27 -44.88 -0.12
C ASP A 85 -24.92 -44.74 0.61
N CYS A 86 -24.76 -45.50 1.71
CA CYS A 86 -23.52 -45.52 2.48
C CYS A 86 -22.28 -45.91 1.67
N ASN A 87 -22.41 -46.75 0.63
CA ASN A 87 -21.26 -47.14 -0.19
C ASN A 87 -20.73 -45.95 -0.96
N LEU A 88 -21.62 -45.16 -1.57
CA LEU A 88 -21.25 -43.89 -2.18
C LEU A 88 -20.56 -42.99 -1.15
N PHE A 89 -21.17 -42.78 0.01
CA PHE A 89 -20.67 -41.87 1.03
C PHE A 89 -19.30 -42.26 1.63
N LYS A 90 -19.00 -43.57 1.72
CA LYS A 90 -17.67 -44.07 2.12
C LYS A 90 -16.59 -43.81 1.06
N THR A 91 -16.96 -43.68 -0.22
CA THR A 91 -16.00 -43.43 -1.31
C THR A 91 -15.71 -41.95 -1.57
N ILE A 92 -16.54 -41.04 -1.04
CA ILE A 92 -16.36 -39.60 -1.24
C ILE A 92 -15.10 -39.14 -0.49
N GLN A 93 -14.13 -38.60 -1.24
CA GLN A 93 -12.94 -37.97 -0.69
C GLN A 93 -13.13 -36.46 -0.57
N PHE A 94 -12.99 -35.94 0.64
CA PHE A 94 -12.95 -34.50 0.85
C PHE A 94 -11.64 -33.92 0.33
N THR A 95 -11.74 -32.95 -0.57
CA THR A 95 -10.59 -32.16 -0.98
C THR A 95 -10.45 -30.92 -0.09
N PRO A 96 -9.26 -30.60 0.43
CA PRO A 96 -9.05 -29.37 1.16
C PRO A 96 -9.39 -28.17 0.28
N ARG A 97 -9.99 -27.14 0.89
CA ARG A 97 -10.33 -25.90 0.17
C ARG A 97 -9.04 -25.24 -0.36
N PRO A 98 -8.95 -24.96 -1.68
CA PRO A 98 -7.79 -24.27 -2.25
C PRO A 98 -7.53 -22.91 -1.61
N LYS A 99 -6.25 -22.58 -1.37
CA LYS A 99 -5.81 -21.27 -0.87
C LYS A 99 -5.67 -20.26 -2.02
N GLU A 100 -6.77 -19.96 -2.70
CA GLU A 100 -6.76 -19.02 -3.83
C GLU A 100 -7.14 -17.59 -3.43
N LYS A 101 -6.36 -16.60 -3.88
CA LYS A 101 -6.63 -15.17 -3.59
C LYS A 101 -8.01 -14.72 -4.08
N TYR A 102 -8.43 -15.24 -5.24
CA TYR A 102 -9.74 -14.97 -5.85
C TYR A 102 -10.63 -16.22 -5.86
N TYR A 103 -10.74 -16.89 -4.71
CA TYR A 103 -11.46 -18.15 -4.55
C TYR A 103 -12.88 -18.15 -5.16
N ASN A 104 -13.65 -17.06 -4.98
CA ASN A 104 -15.02 -16.99 -5.48
C ASN A 104 -15.08 -17.08 -7.01
N ASN A 105 -14.15 -16.43 -7.71
CA ASN A 105 -14.08 -16.49 -9.17
C ASN A 105 -13.61 -17.87 -9.64
N TYR A 106 -12.60 -18.43 -8.97
CA TYR A 106 -12.13 -19.79 -9.23
C TYR A 106 -13.27 -20.81 -9.11
N ILE A 107 -14.00 -20.82 -7.99
CA ILE A 107 -15.12 -21.77 -7.79
C ILE A 107 -16.25 -21.56 -8.79
N LYS A 108 -16.55 -20.32 -9.16
CA LYS A 108 -17.57 -20.03 -10.18
C LYS A 108 -17.22 -20.71 -11.51
N GLN A 109 -15.97 -20.63 -11.93
CA GLN A 109 -15.48 -21.28 -13.16
C GLN A 109 -15.44 -22.81 -13.04
N VAL A 110 -14.94 -23.33 -11.92
CA VAL A 110 -14.93 -24.78 -11.67
C VAL A 110 -16.35 -25.36 -11.71
N LYS A 111 -17.32 -24.71 -11.03
CA LYS A 111 -18.73 -25.11 -11.07
C LYS A 111 -19.29 -25.09 -12.49
N LYS A 112 -18.94 -24.08 -13.30
CA LYS A 112 -19.37 -24.01 -14.70
C LYS A 112 -18.90 -25.22 -15.50
N TYR A 113 -17.62 -25.59 -15.42
CA TYR A 113 -17.11 -26.76 -16.12
C TYR A 113 -17.68 -28.07 -15.58
N PHE A 114 -17.79 -28.17 -14.25
CA PHE A 114 -18.36 -29.35 -13.61
C PHE A 114 -19.84 -29.57 -14.00
N PHE A 115 -20.65 -28.51 -14.05
CA PHE A 115 -22.03 -28.62 -14.53
C PHE A 115 -22.13 -28.93 -16.02
N LYS A 116 -21.20 -28.41 -16.84
CA LYS A 116 -21.11 -28.79 -18.26
C LYS A 116 -20.80 -30.29 -18.42
N PHE A 117 -19.99 -30.86 -17.54
CA PHE A 117 -19.69 -32.29 -17.51
C PHE A 117 -20.88 -33.13 -17.03
N LEU A 118 -21.58 -32.69 -15.99
CA LEU A 118 -22.70 -33.46 -15.42
C LEU A 118 -23.95 -33.47 -16.32
N TYR A 119 -24.22 -32.36 -17.01
CA TYR A 119 -25.51 -32.15 -17.70
C TYR A 119 -25.35 -31.85 -19.19
N GLY A 120 -24.14 -31.84 -19.73
CA GLY A 120 -23.86 -31.62 -21.15
C GLY A 120 -22.86 -32.64 -21.67
N ASP A 121 -22.44 -32.45 -22.93
CA ASP A 121 -21.67 -33.45 -23.66
C ASP A 121 -20.14 -33.33 -23.48
N SER A 122 -19.69 -32.81 -22.33
CA SER A 122 -18.25 -32.68 -22.05
C SER A 122 -17.68 -34.02 -21.57
N SER A 123 -16.50 -34.39 -22.06
CA SER A 123 -15.76 -35.53 -21.49
C SER A 123 -15.13 -35.17 -20.13
N ALA A 124 -14.82 -36.20 -19.33
CA ALA A 124 -14.14 -36.02 -18.05
C ALA A 124 -12.73 -35.42 -18.23
N GLU A 125 -12.03 -35.87 -19.27
CA GLU A 125 -10.70 -35.39 -19.64
C GLU A 125 -10.72 -33.91 -20.05
N GLU A 126 -11.67 -33.50 -20.90
CA GLU A 126 -11.83 -32.10 -21.30
C GLU A 126 -12.10 -31.21 -20.09
N THR A 127 -13.03 -31.61 -19.22
CA THR A 127 -13.37 -30.84 -18.02
C THR A 127 -12.21 -30.75 -17.04
N LEU A 128 -11.46 -31.84 -16.85
CA LEU A 128 -10.27 -31.83 -16.00
C LEU A 128 -9.19 -30.89 -16.58
N ASN A 129 -8.95 -30.93 -17.89
CA ASN A 129 -8.02 -30.04 -18.57
C ASN A 129 -8.44 -28.57 -18.41
N ASN A 130 -9.72 -28.26 -18.58
CA ASN A 130 -10.23 -26.91 -18.37
C ASN A 130 -10.06 -26.43 -16.92
N ILE A 131 -10.37 -27.27 -15.93
CA ILE A 131 -10.22 -26.94 -14.51
C ILE A 131 -8.74 -26.73 -14.14
N THR A 132 -7.84 -27.58 -14.66
CA THR A 132 -6.40 -27.45 -14.41
C THR A 132 -5.82 -26.21 -15.07
N ASN A 133 -6.31 -25.83 -16.26
CA ASN A 133 -5.91 -24.60 -16.95
C ASN A 133 -6.35 -23.31 -16.21
N ILE A 134 -7.37 -23.34 -15.35
CA ILE A 134 -7.71 -22.20 -14.49
C ILE A 134 -6.54 -21.87 -13.55
N LYS A 135 -5.85 -22.90 -13.05
CA LYS A 135 -4.74 -22.75 -12.10
C LYS A 135 -3.39 -22.58 -12.76
N LYS A 136 -3.20 -23.15 -13.94
CA LYS A 136 -1.92 -23.04 -14.64
C LYS A 136 -1.68 -21.58 -15.00
N ILE A 137 -0.63 -21.02 -14.43
CA ILE A 137 -0.03 -19.80 -14.96
C ILE A 137 0.59 -20.21 -16.28
N HIS A 138 -0.11 -19.93 -17.38
CA HIS A 138 0.47 -20.07 -18.70
C HIS A 138 1.54 -18.99 -18.84
N TYR A 139 2.80 -19.41 -18.79
CA TYR A 139 3.91 -18.52 -19.12
C TYR A 139 3.89 -18.31 -20.63
N ILE A 140 3.70 -17.07 -21.05
CA ILE A 140 3.94 -16.69 -22.45
C ILE A 140 5.44 -16.45 -22.55
N SER A 141 6.15 -17.29 -23.29
CA SER A 141 7.57 -17.08 -23.54
C SER A 141 7.77 -15.75 -24.27
N ILE A 142 8.69 -14.92 -23.76
CA ILE A 142 9.05 -13.61 -24.33
C ILE A 142 10.12 -13.78 -25.43
N LYS A 143 10.62 -15.01 -25.63
CA LYS A 143 11.58 -15.28 -26.71
C LYS A 143 10.88 -15.09 -28.06
N THR A 144 11.44 -14.21 -28.88
CA THR A 144 11.01 -13.87 -30.25
C THR A 144 10.81 -15.09 -31.14
N ASN A 145 11.54 -16.16 -30.86
CA ASN A 145 11.55 -17.39 -31.65
C ASN A 145 10.39 -18.33 -31.28
N GLU A 146 9.72 -18.09 -30.14
CA GLU A 146 8.68 -18.96 -29.58
C GLU A 146 7.29 -18.28 -29.57
N SER A 147 7.21 -16.94 -29.45
CA SER A 147 5.91 -16.24 -29.48
C SER A 147 6.02 -14.76 -29.89
N ILE A 148 5.53 -14.45 -31.09
CA ILE A 148 5.36 -13.09 -31.60
C ILE A 148 4.35 -12.31 -30.72
N ILE A 149 3.38 -13.00 -30.13
CA ILE A 149 2.35 -12.40 -29.27
C ILE A 149 2.96 -11.92 -27.95
N GLY A 150 3.91 -12.68 -27.38
CA GLY A 150 4.64 -12.27 -26.17
C GLY A 150 5.41 -10.97 -26.36
N LEU A 151 6.04 -10.79 -27.52
CA LEU A 151 6.75 -9.57 -27.87
C LEU A 151 5.82 -8.35 -27.93
N ASN A 152 4.68 -8.48 -28.62
CA ASN A 152 3.71 -7.39 -28.76
C ASN A 152 3.15 -6.95 -27.40
N ILE A 153 2.83 -7.89 -26.52
CA ILE A 153 2.35 -7.58 -25.16
C ILE A 153 3.46 -6.90 -24.35
N SER A 154 4.70 -7.38 -24.45
CA SER A 154 5.83 -6.77 -23.73
C SER A 154 6.09 -5.32 -24.17
N PHE A 155 5.96 -5.04 -25.47
CA PHE A 155 6.09 -3.70 -26.02
C PHE A 155 4.95 -2.79 -25.57
N GLN A 156 3.71 -3.27 -25.57
CA GLN A 156 2.56 -2.52 -25.05
C GLN A 156 2.73 -2.15 -23.57
N VAL A 157 3.14 -3.10 -22.72
CA VAL A 157 3.39 -2.83 -21.29
C VAL A 157 4.54 -1.83 -21.10
N PHE A 158 5.61 -1.95 -21.90
CA PHE A 158 6.75 -1.02 -21.85
C PHE A 158 6.33 0.40 -22.24
N THR A 159 5.59 0.57 -23.34
CA THR A 159 5.10 1.90 -23.77
C THR A 159 4.17 2.54 -22.74
N GLN A 160 3.28 1.76 -22.12
CA GLN A 160 2.41 2.26 -21.05
C GLN A 160 3.22 2.76 -19.84
N ARG A 161 4.23 1.98 -19.41
CA ARG A 161 5.10 2.37 -18.31
C ARG A 161 5.98 3.58 -18.65
N PHE A 162 6.42 3.70 -19.90
CA PHE A 162 7.19 4.84 -20.37
C PHE A 162 6.35 6.13 -20.36
N LEU A 163 5.06 6.05 -20.71
CA LEU A 163 4.11 7.17 -20.60
C LEU A 163 3.85 7.56 -19.14
N ASP A 164 3.72 6.58 -18.23
CA ASP A 164 3.52 6.85 -16.81
C ASP A 164 4.76 7.49 -16.14
N ILE A 165 5.97 7.09 -16.56
CA ILE A 165 7.26 7.61 -16.07
C ILE A 165 7.53 9.02 -16.61
N ASN A 166 7.12 9.32 -17.85
CA ASN A 166 7.08 10.69 -18.39
C ASN A 166 5.88 11.48 -17.83
N SER A 167 5.71 11.35 -16.53
CA SER A 167 4.63 11.88 -15.74
C SER A 167 4.48 13.40 -15.95
N PRO A 168 3.27 13.96 -15.76
CA PRO A 168 2.98 15.39 -15.93
C PRO A 168 3.84 16.34 -15.08
N TRP A 169 4.71 15.83 -14.23
CA TRP A 169 5.58 16.56 -13.32
C TRP A 169 6.63 17.33 -14.10
N ILE A 170 7.12 16.78 -15.22
CA ILE A 170 8.00 17.49 -16.14
C ILE A 170 7.27 18.70 -16.73
N ILE A 171 5.99 18.56 -17.08
CA ILE A 171 5.16 19.67 -17.58
C ILE A 171 4.98 20.74 -16.49
N TYR A 172 4.72 20.34 -15.23
CA TYR A 172 4.62 21.28 -14.11
C TYR A 172 5.94 22.00 -13.82
N ILE A 173 7.08 21.32 -13.91
CA ILE A 173 8.41 21.92 -13.75
C ILE A 173 8.68 22.93 -14.87
N ILE A 174 8.46 22.56 -16.13
CA ILE A 174 8.64 23.46 -17.28
C ILE A 174 7.71 24.67 -17.16
N GLY A 175 6.43 24.46 -16.83
CA GLY A 175 5.48 25.56 -16.62
C GLY A 175 5.90 26.51 -15.49
N SER A 176 6.44 25.97 -14.40
CA SER A 176 6.96 26.77 -13.28
C SER A 176 8.16 27.63 -13.68
N VAL A 177 9.10 27.07 -14.47
CA VAL A 177 10.27 27.79 -14.98
C VAL A 177 9.87 28.90 -15.94
N ILE A 178 8.93 28.63 -16.86
CA ILE A 178 8.41 29.65 -17.79
C ILE A 178 7.75 30.79 -17.02
N ASN A 179 6.88 30.48 -16.04
CA ASN A 179 6.20 31.50 -15.24
C ASN A 179 7.20 32.38 -14.46
N TYR A 180 8.23 31.76 -13.86
CA TYR A 180 9.30 32.49 -13.18
C TYR A 180 10.06 33.42 -14.13
N ALA A 181 10.42 32.94 -15.32
CA ALA A 181 11.10 33.74 -16.34
C ALA A 181 10.25 34.94 -16.79
N PHE A 182 8.94 34.78 -16.94
CA PHE A 182 8.03 35.89 -17.26
C PHE A 182 7.96 36.94 -16.15
N LEU A 183 7.82 36.53 -14.90
CA LEU A 183 7.80 37.47 -13.76
C LEU A 183 9.11 38.24 -13.64
N PHE A 184 10.25 37.57 -13.85
CA PHE A 184 11.56 38.20 -13.84
C PHE A 184 11.75 39.16 -15.02
N GLY A 185 11.34 38.75 -16.22
CA GLY A 185 11.37 39.58 -17.42
C GLY A 185 10.51 40.83 -17.27
N TYR A 186 9.30 40.70 -16.70
CA TYR A 186 8.41 41.84 -16.43
C TYR A 186 9.06 42.86 -15.50
N ARG A 187 9.79 42.41 -14.47
CA ARG A 187 10.49 43.31 -13.54
C ARG A 187 11.60 44.10 -14.24
N ILE A 188 12.43 43.44 -15.04
CA ILE A 188 13.51 44.09 -15.81
C ILE A 188 12.92 45.08 -16.84
N PHE A 189 11.86 44.67 -17.54
CA PHE A 189 11.22 45.49 -18.55
C PHE A 189 10.56 46.73 -17.92
N GLY A 190 9.89 46.56 -16.77
CA GLY A 190 9.30 47.66 -16.01
C GLY A 190 10.33 48.72 -15.58
N ASP A 191 11.48 48.28 -15.08
CA ASP A 191 12.59 49.20 -14.71
C ASP A 191 13.14 49.95 -15.93
N THR A 192 13.23 49.27 -17.09
CA THR A 192 13.71 49.89 -18.33
C THR A 192 12.73 50.93 -18.87
N VAL A 193 11.42 50.62 -18.87
CA VAL A 193 10.36 51.57 -19.30
C VAL A 193 10.30 52.77 -18.37
N LYS A 194 10.44 52.56 -17.05
CA LYS A 194 10.44 53.65 -16.08
C LYS A 194 11.63 54.58 -16.29
N ARG A 195 12.82 54.04 -16.55
CA ARG A 195 14.03 54.84 -16.83
C ARG A 195 13.88 55.71 -18.07
N ASN A 196 13.31 55.17 -19.15
CA ASN A 196 13.07 55.94 -20.37
C ASN A 196 12.13 57.14 -20.15
N ASN A 197 11.11 56.96 -19.30
CA ASN A 197 10.19 58.05 -18.93
C ASN A 197 10.86 59.13 -18.07
N GLU A 198 11.74 58.75 -17.14
CA GLU A 198 12.51 59.69 -16.32
C GLU A 198 13.55 60.46 -17.14
N GLU A 199 14.25 59.79 -18.08
CA GLU A 199 15.18 60.45 -19.02
C GLU A 199 14.45 61.49 -19.90
N GLU A 200 13.24 61.18 -20.38
CA GLU A 200 12.41 62.14 -21.12
C GLU A 200 12.05 63.38 -20.29
N LEU A 201 11.70 63.19 -19.01
CA LEU A 201 11.37 64.29 -18.09
C LEU A 201 12.59 65.19 -17.83
N ILE A 202 13.77 64.60 -17.63
CA ILE A 202 15.01 65.34 -17.43
C ILE A 202 15.37 66.14 -18.68
N ILE A 203 15.27 65.55 -19.88
CA ILE A 203 15.52 66.26 -21.15
C ILE A 203 14.53 67.41 -21.35
N LYS A 204 13.24 67.21 -21.01
CA LYS A 204 12.22 68.28 -21.07
C LYS A 204 12.54 69.43 -20.11
N GLN A 205 12.99 69.14 -18.89
CA GLN A 205 13.41 70.17 -17.92
C GLN A 205 14.68 70.92 -18.37
N LEU A 206 15.69 70.22 -18.89
CA LEU A 206 16.91 70.85 -19.41
C LEU A 206 16.61 71.77 -20.60
N LYS A 207 15.78 71.35 -21.54
CA LYS A 207 15.37 72.19 -22.67
C LYS A 207 14.63 73.45 -22.21
N LYS A 208 13.79 73.35 -21.18
CA LYS A 208 13.09 74.50 -20.59
C LYS A 208 14.08 75.47 -19.94
N ASN A 209 14.99 74.97 -19.11
CA ASN A 209 16.00 75.80 -18.44
C ASN A 209 16.98 76.48 -19.42
N ILE A 210 17.33 75.84 -20.53
CA ILE A 210 18.17 76.46 -21.58
C ILE A 210 17.39 77.55 -22.31
N LYS A 211 16.09 77.34 -22.57
CA LYS A 211 15.24 78.32 -23.24
C LYS A 211 14.99 79.56 -22.35
N ASP A 212 14.85 79.35 -21.05
CA ASP A 212 14.60 80.42 -20.07
C ASP A 212 15.92 81.07 -19.57
N GLY A 213 17.06 80.39 -19.73
CA GLY A 213 18.38 80.83 -19.25
C GLY A 213 19.19 81.73 -20.18
N ASN A 214 18.66 82.13 -21.34
CA ASN A 214 19.32 83.06 -22.27
C ASN A 214 19.11 84.55 -21.94
N SER A 215 18.78 84.87 -20.69
CA SER A 215 18.78 86.24 -20.18
C SER A 215 19.18 86.26 -18.70
N SER A 216 20.49 86.16 -18.44
CA SER A 216 21.24 87.04 -17.53
C SER A 216 22.44 86.32 -16.89
N ASN A 217 23.63 86.84 -17.21
CA ASN A 217 24.82 86.95 -16.39
C ASN A 217 25.37 85.69 -15.68
N ILE A 218 26.37 85.13 -16.36
CA ILE A 218 27.44 84.33 -15.76
C ILE A 218 28.21 85.20 -14.77
N THR A 219 28.12 84.88 -13.47
CA THR A 219 29.15 85.26 -12.48
C THR A 219 29.32 84.15 -11.45
N ASN A 220 30.53 83.60 -11.42
CA ASN A 220 31.29 83.07 -10.28
C ASN A 220 30.51 82.65 -9.02
N LEU A 221 30.66 81.39 -8.60
CA LEU A 221 30.95 81.12 -7.18
C LEU A 221 31.56 79.73 -6.92
N SER A 222 32.76 79.76 -6.35
CA SER A 222 33.38 78.68 -5.61
C SER A 222 32.61 78.35 -4.33
N SER A 223 32.58 77.09 -3.88
CA SER A 223 32.81 76.77 -2.44
C SER A 223 32.87 75.26 -2.15
N LYS A 224 33.81 74.94 -1.25
CA LYS A 224 33.95 73.71 -0.45
C LYS A 224 32.65 73.36 0.29
N THR A 225 32.41 72.07 0.59
CA THR A 225 32.50 71.50 1.97
C THR A 225 32.00 70.04 2.10
N ASN A 226 32.77 69.30 2.91
CA ASN A 226 32.40 68.25 3.89
C ASN A 226 31.67 66.96 3.45
N SER A 227 32.47 65.98 3.02
CA SER A 227 32.21 64.56 3.28
C SER A 227 32.65 64.23 4.71
N ASN A 228 31.72 63.92 5.62
CA ASN A 228 31.96 63.11 6.84
C ASN A 228 30.63 62.96 7.59
N ASN A 229 29.73 62.09 7.12
CA ASN A 229 28.64 61.57 7.98
C ASN A 229 27.94 60.29 7.48
N ILE A 230 28.43 59.62 6.42
CA ILE A 230 27.75 58.44 5.85
C ILE A 230 28.28 57.10 6.42
N ILE A 231 29.40 57.11 7.17
CA ILE A 231 30.10 55.87 7.57
C ILE A 231 29.56 55.23 8.87
N SER A 232 28.76 55.93 9.68
CA SER A 232 28.29 55.38 10.97
C SER A 232 27.05 54.48 10.87
N GLN A 233 26.19 54.65 9.85
CA GLN A 233 24.96 53.86 9.71
C GLN A 233 25.16 52.47 9.06
N SER A 234 26.20 52.28 8.23
CA SER A 234 26.40 50.99 7.53
C SER A 234 26.91 49.86 8.45
N LYS A 235 27.63 50.19 9.53
CA LYS A 235 28.12 49.20 10.51
C LYS A 235 27.01 48.52 11.31
N ASN A 236 25.88 49.21 11.53
CA ASN A 236 24.80 48.67 12.35
C ASN A 236 23.95 47.62 11.62
N TYR A 237 23.86 47.71 10.29
CA TYR A 237 23.16 46.72 9.47
C TYR A 237 23.97 45.42 9.25
N LEU A 238 25.30 45.53 9.12
CA LEU A 238 26.16 44.36 8.91
C LEU A 238 26.18 43.43 10.14
N ASN A 239 26.23 44.00 11.35
CA ASN A 239 26.16 43.24 12.60
C ASN A 239 24.81 42.56 12.81
N LYS A 240 23.73 43.16 12.29
CA LYS A 240 22.38 42.56 12.34
C LYS A 240 22.26 41.38 11.37
N PHE A 241 22.98 41.38 10.25
CA PHE A 241 22.98 40.30 9.27
C PHE A 241 23.82 39.09 9.72
N LEU A 242 24.96 39.34 10.39
CA LEU A 242 25.85 38.26 10.88
C LEU A 242 25.22 37.44 12.03
N ASN A 243 24.35 38.05 12.85
CA ASN A 243 23.65 37.33 13.93
C ASN A 243 22.55 36.37 13.45
N TYR A 244 22.06 36.49 12.21
CA TYR A 244 21.05 35.58 11.65
C TYR A 244 21.65 34.31 11.02
N HIS A 245 22.96 34.29 10.73
CA HIS A 245 23.59 33.18 10.02
C HIS A 245 24.13 32.05 10.92
N TYR A 246 24.12 32.22 12.24
CA TYR A 246 24.68 31.26 13.20
C TYR A 246 23.69 30.72 14.24
N GLN A 247 22.43 30.54 13.86
CA GLN A 247 21.51 29.70 14.62
C GLN A 247 20.79 28.75 13.68
N LEU A 248 21.23 27.48 13.68
CA LEU A 248 20.40 26.26 13.64
C LEU A 248 21.32 25.02 13.55
N SER A 249 21.91 24.63 14.68
CA SER A 249 22.24 23.22 14.92
C SER A 249 21.12 22.63 15.77
N ILE A 250 20.11 22.05 15.13
CA ILE A 250 19.09 21.26 15.82
C ILE A 250 19.74 19.94 16.24
N LYS A 251 19.77 19.69 17.54
CA LYS A 251 20.09 18.39 18.14
C LYS A 251 19.07 17.35 17.68
N SER A 252 19.54 16.36 16.93
CA SER A 252 18.79 15.15 16.60
C SER A 252 18.87 14.16 17.76
N THR A 253 17.87 14.17 18.64
CA THR A 253 17.56 13.04 19.53
C THR A 253 16.07 13.08 19.78
N ASP A 254 15.32 12.25 19.05
CA ASP A 254 14.28 11.38 19.61
C ASP A 254 13.70 10.44 18.53
N VAL A 255 14.25 9.22 18.54
CA VAL A 255 13.53 7.93 18.51
C VAL A 255 12.25 7.86 17.65
N ILE A 256 12.39 7.35 16.42
CA ILE A 256 11.32 6.59 15.74
C ILE A 256 11.93 5.32 15.10
N ASN A 257 11.59 4.19 15.72
CA ASN A 257 11.27 2.89 15.13
C ASN A 257 11.90 2.49 13.78
N SER A 258 12.85 1.55 13.82
CA SER A 258 12.88 0.43 12.87
C SER A 258 13.75 -0.73 13.38
N LYS A 259 13.10 -1.84 13.78
CA LYS A 259 13.70 -3.17 13.66
C LYS A 259 12.59 -4.17 13.40
N MET A 260 12.39 -4.43 12.11
CA MET A 260 11.56 -5.48 11.57
C MET A 260 12.53 -6.47 10.94
N GLU A 261 12.97 -7.46 11.71
CA GLU A 261 13.68 -8.65 11.21
C GLU A 261 12.97 -9.87 11.80
N ILE A 262 12.21 -10.55 10.95
CA ILE A 262 11.91 -11.97 11.12
C ILE A 262 12.22 -12.61 9.76
N GLN A 263 13.40 -13.21 9.66
CA GLN A 263 13.66 -14.32 8.77
C GLN A 263 13.06 -15.58 9.41
N TYR A 264 12.34 -16.38 8.64
CA TYR A 264 12.14 -17.79 8.93
C TYR A 264 12.69 -18.60 7.74
N GLN A 265 13.69 -19.42 8.03
CA GLN A 265 13.84 -20.75 7.44
C GLN A 265 12.84 -21.70 8.10
#